data_AF-A0A5C6WWZ2-F1
#
_entry.id   AF-A0A5C6WWZ2-F1
#
_cell.length_a   1.000
_cell.length_b   1.000
_cell.length_c   1.000
_cell.angle_alpha   90.00
_cell.angle_beta   90.00
_cell.angle_gamma   90.00
#
_symmetry.space_group_name_H-M   'P 1'
#
loop_
_entity.id
_entity.type
_entity.pdbx_description
1 polymer ?
#
loop_
_entity_poly.entity_id
_entity_poly.type
_entity_poly.pdbx_seq_one_letter_code
_entity_poly.pdbx_strand_id
1 'polypeptide(L)'
;MTASLGTPHAPRLLGEFRQFCPVNYDPVVVQGTVAYRTIIVDQPRSRCTSRLEVIDLSQPHSPTLRTTLPISRPRGLAVLGERLFVADEHHGVQIFDLSDPVAPSYAATWQIYGVKDLVVSDFDLFALSPNEVQTFDLAPLYQRDIDLQKVASETRGHLTVVRASNHRVER
;
A
#
# COMPACT_ATOMS: atom_id res chain seq x y z
N MET A 1 0.93 7.85 -24.27
CA MET A 1 2.20 8.22 -23.61
C MET A 1 3.04 6.96 -23.51
N THR A 2 4.10 6.86 -24.31
CA THR A 2 4.97 5.67 -24.38
C THR A 2 6.28 5.99 -23.66
N ALA A 3 6.45 5.46 -22.45
CA ALA A 3 7.77 5.45 -21.83
C ALA A 3 8.64 4.45 -22.61
N SER A 4 9.69 4.94 -23.27
CA SER A 4 10.68 4.11 -23.96
C SER A 4 11.41 3.25 -22.94
N LEU A 5 11.37 1.92 -23.12
CA LEU A 5 12.26 0.98 -22.44
C LEU A 5 13.67 1.19 -23.00
N GLY A 6 14.37 2.20 -22.48
CA GLY A 6 15.78 2.44 -22.81
C GLY A 6 16.64 1.22 -22.50
N THR A 7 17.72 1.08 -23.26
CA THR A 7 18.75 0.06 -23.03
C THR A 7 19.17 0.04 -21.54
N PRO A 8 19.21 -1.14 -20.87
CA PRO A 8 19.39 -1.26 -19.42
C PRO A 8 20.78 -0.84 -18.90
N HIS A 9 21.61 -0.19 -19.73
CA HIS A 9 23.04 -0.04 -19.51
C HIS A 9 23.47 1.34 -18.97
N ALA A 10 22.56 2.28 -18.72
CA ALA A 10 22.91 3.58 -18.14
C ALA A 10 21.75 4.17 -17.30
N PRO A 11 21.51 3.69 -16.07
CA PRO A 11 20.56 4.34 -15.18
C PRO A 11 20.95 5.79 -14.94
N ARG A 12 19.98 6.71 -15.06
CA ARG A 12 20.17 8.15 -14.80
C ARG A 12 19.46 8.55 -13.51
N LEU A 13 20.18 9.17 -12.59
CA LEU A 13 19.57 9.80 -11.41
C LEU A 13 18.69 10.99 -11.85
N LEU A 14 17.41 10.97 -11.49
CA LEU A 14 16.46 12.05 -11.78
C LEU A 14 16.34 13.04 -10.63
N GLY A 15 16.31 12.55 -9.38
CA GLY A 15 16.15 13.35 -8.18
C GLY A 15 16.48 12.53 -6.94
N GLU A 16 16.55 13.20 -5.79
CA GLU A 16 16.90 12.58 -4.54
C GLU A 16 16.09 13.18 -3.39
N PHE A 17 15.70 12.33 -2.44
CA PHE A 17 15.13 12.75 -1.17
C PHE A 17 16.04 12.32 -0.02
N ARG A 18 16.70 13.28 0.62
CA ARG A 18 17.57 13.01 1.77
C ARG A 18 16.91 13.41 3.07
N GLN A 19 17.04 12.54 4.07
CA GLN A 19 16.75 12.88 5.47
C GLN A 19 18.04 12.81 6.29
N PHE A 20 18.19 13.72 7.24
CA PHE A 20 19.31 13.72 8.18
C PHE A 20 18.95 12.91 9.43
N CYS A 21 19.01 11.59 9.31
CA CYS A 21 18.96 10.67 10.44
C CYS A 21 19.96 9.53 10.21
N PRO A 22 20.76 9.14 11.22
CA PRO A 22 21.61 7.96 11.13
C PRO A 22 20.73 6.71 11.27
N VAL A 23 20.16 6.27 10.15
CA VAL A 23 19.13 5.22 10.08
C VAL A 23 19.69 3.95 9.47
N ASN A 24 19.08 2.81 9.80
CA ASN A 24 19.18 1.63 8.96
C ASN A 24 18.10 1.73 7.88
N TYR A 25 18.49 1.58 6.62
CA TYR A 25 17.55 1.70 5.50
C TYR A 25 16.89 0.36 5.25
N ASP A 26 15.61 0.29 5.58
CA ASP A 26 14.70 -0.82 5.33
C ASP A 26 13.84 -0.50 4.07
N PRO A 27 13.05 -1.46 3.55
CA PRO A 27 12.56 -1.42 2.16
C PRO A 27 11.74 -0.20 1.78
N VAL A 28 11.78 0.13 0.49
CA VAL A 28 10.91 1.10 -0.18
C VAL A 28 9.99 0.37 -1.15
N VAL A 29 8.70 0.70 -1.12
CA VAL A 29 7.71 0.24 -2.12
C VAL A 29 7.03 1.44 -2.76
N VAL A 30 6.53 1.27 -3.98
CA VAL A 30 5.91 2.36 -4.75
C VAL A 30 4.53 1.94 -5.22
N GLN A 31 3.55 2.83 -5.09
CA GLN A 31 2.23 2.70 -5.66
C GLN A 31 1.94 3.98 -6.47
N GLY A 32 1.77 3.84 -7.79
CA GLY A 32 1.63 4.99 -8.68
C GLY A 32 2.82 5.95 -8.54
N THR A 33 2.56 7.17 -8.08
CA THR A 33 3.57 8.22 -7.84
C THR A 33 3.90 8.43 -6.36
N VAL A 34 3.60 7.47 -5.48
CA VAL A 34 3.89 7.59 -4.05
C VAL A 34 4.82 6.47 -3.62
N ALA A 35 5.90 6.83 -2.92
CA ALA A 35 6.79 5.89 -2.28
C ALA A 35 6.51 5.82 -0.78
N TYR A 36 6.54 4.60 -0.26
CA TYR A 36 6.45 4.30 1.15
C TYR A 36 7.78 3.70 1.56
N ARG A 37 8.42 4.26 2.59
CA ARG A 37 9.66 3.73 3.13
C ARG A 37 9.60 3.61 4.64
N THR A 38 10.17 2.56 5.17
CA THR A 38 10.33 2.41 6.61
C THR A 38 11.70 2.88 7.05
N ILE A 39 11.73 3.52 8.21
CA ILE A 39 12.93 4.00 8.86
C ILE A 39 12.98 3.33 10.22
N ILE A 40 14.07 2.61 10.49
CA ILE A 40 14.37 2.11 11.82
C ILE A 40 15.53 2.89 12.44
N VAL A 41 15.34 3.25 13.70
CA VAL A 41 16.35 3.93 14.51
C VAL A 41 16.72 3.05 15.70
N ASP A 42 17.87 2.37 15.59
CA ASP A 42 18.42 1.52 16.65
C ASP A 42 19.42 2.24 17.57
N GLN A 43 19.61 3.56 17.38
CA GLN A 43 20.60 4.33 18.11
C GLN A 43 20.01 4.99 19.37
N PRO A 44 20.46 4.63 20.59
CA PRO A 44 19.85 5.09 21.85
C PRO A 44 19.88 6.60 22.10
N ARG A 45 20.70 7.35 21.37
CA ARG A 45 20.85 8.82 21.50
C ARG A 45 20.39 9.59 20.25
N SER A 46 19.73 8.92 19.32
CA SER A 46 19.21 9.58 18.12
C SER A 46 18.04 10.50 18.48
N ARG A 47 17.98 11.66 17.82
CA ARG A 47 16.79 12.53 17.84
C ARG A 47 15.72 12.05 16.86
N CYS A 48 16.01 11.00 16.11
CA CYS A 48 15.09 10.40 15.16
C CYS A 48 14.33 9.25 15.81
N THR A 49 13.14 9.00 15.30
CA THR A 49 12.28 7.90 15.72
C THR A 49 12.06 6.97 14.55
N SER A 50 11.85 5.69 14.83
CA SER A 50 11.36 4.75 13.82
C SER A 50 9.99 5.20 13.31
N ARG A 51 9.76 5.01 12.01
CA ARG A 51 8.57 5.54 11.32
C ARG A 51 8.40 4.95 9.93
N LEU A 52 7.19 5.09 9.40
CA LEU A 52 6.88 5.01 7.99
C LEU A 52 6.85 6.43 7.41
N GLU A 53 7.52 6.63 6.28
CA GLU A 53 7.52 7.89 5.55
C GLU A 53 6.84 7.72 4.19
N VAL A 54 5.98 8.68 3.85
CA VAL A 54 5.20 8.72 2.62
C VAL A 54 5.70 9.86 1.77
N ILE A 55 6.25 9.54 0.61
CA ILE A 55 6.97 10.48 -0.24
C ILE A 55 6.24 10.56 -1.58
N ASP A 56 5.84 11.77 -1.94
CA ASP A 56 5.25 12.08 -3.23
C ASP A 56 6.35 12.21 -4.29
N LEU A 57 6.24 11.37 -5.32
CA LEU A 57 7.12 11.26 -6.48
C LEU A 57 6.47 11.79 -7.77
N SER A 58 5.35 12.52 -7.68
CA SER A 58 4.68 13.12 -8.84
C SER A 58 5.61 14.04 -9.65
N GLN A 59 6.62 14.63 -8.99
CA GLN A 59 7.75 15.30 -9.61
C GLN A 59 9.05 14.52 -9.30
N PRO A 60 9.51 13.62 -10.19
CA PRO A 60 10.66 12.74 -9.91
C PRO A 60 11.99 13.46 -9.63
N HIS A 61 12.12 14.71 -10.09
CA HIS A 61 13.30 15.55 -9.86
C HIS A 61 13.25 16.32 -8.53
N SER A 62 12.08 16.36 -7.88
CA SER A 62 11.86 17.04 -6.61
C SER A 62 10.86 16.25 -5.73
N PRO A 63 11.23 15.03 -5.27
CA PRO A 63 10.40 14.27 -4.33
C PRO A 63 10.10 15.05 -3.04
N THR A 64 8.92 14.87 -2.47
CA THR A 64 8.51 15.59 -1.25
C THR A 64 7.92 14.66 -0.19
N LEU A 65 8.31 14.83 1.07
CA LEU A 65 7.69 14.12 2.19
C LEU A 65 6.29 14.69 2.45
N ARG A 66 5.27 13.83 2.43
CA ARG A 66 3.88 14.19 2.67
C ARG A 66 3.43 13.84 4.08
N THR A 67 3.71 12.60 4.49
CA THR A 67 3.21 12.05 5.73
C THR A 67 4.30 11.25 6.44
N THR A 68 4.24 11.25 7.77
CA THR A 68 5.07 10.39 8.62
C THR A 68 4.16 9.74 9.65
N LEU A 69 4.24 8.41 9.76
CA LEU A 69 3.48 7.63 10.72
C LEU A 69 4.45 6.94 11.69
N PRO A 70 4.20 6.98 13.01
CA PRO A 70 5.05 6.27 13.97
C PRO A 70 4.90 4.77 13.79
N ILE A 71 6.01 4.07 13.61
CA ILE A 71 6.11 2.61 13.61
C ILE A 71 7.26 2.26 14.53
N SER A 72 7.09 1.29 15.43
CA SER A 72 8.04 1.10 16.52
C SER A 72 9.35 0.50 16.02
N ARG A 73 9.26 -0.62 15.31
CA ARG A 73 10.44 -1.38 14.85
C ARG A 73 10.14 -2.07 13.52
N PRO A 74 10.01 -1.32 12.42
CA PRO A 74 9.67 -1.88 11.12
C PRO A 74 10.76 -2.85 10.64
N ARG A 75 10.35 -3.83 9.82
CA ARG A 75 11.21 -4.89 9.26
C ARG A 75 10.95 -5.15 7.79
N GLY A 76 9.68 -5.33 7.45
CA GLY A 76 9.23 -5.65 6.10
C GLY A 76 8.17 -4.68 5.64
N LEU A 77 8.10 -4.46 4.33
CA LEU A 77 7.17 -3.54 3.70
C LEU A 77 6.70 -4.10 2.37
N ALA A 78 5.39 -4.25 2.20
CA ALA A 78 4.78 -4.64 0.94
C ALA A 78 3.56 -3.79 0.62
N VAL A 79 3.23 -3.67 -0.66
CA VAL A 79 2.03 -2.96 -1.13
C VAL A 79 1.29 -3.82 -2.14
N LEU A 80 -0.04 -3.85 -2.04
CA LEU A 80 -0.94 -4.43 -3.02
C LEU A 80 -2.22 -3.61 -3.08
N GLY A 81 -2.68 -3.25 -4.27
CA GLY A 81 -3.89 -2.44 -4.43
C GLY A 81 -3.87 -1.20 -3.52
N GLU A 82 -4.92 -1.01 -2.73
CA GLU A 82 -5.06 0.07 -1.74
C GLU A 82 -4.63 -0.34 -0.33
N ARG A 83 -3.68 -1.27 -0.19
CA ARG A 83 -3.19 -1.75 1.10
C ARG A 83 -1.67 -1.71 1.18
N LEU A 84 -1.17 -1.17 2.29
CA LEU A 84 0.23 -1.25 2.69
C LEU A 84 0.35 -2.20 3.89
N PHE A 85 1.30 -3.13 3.82
CA PHE A 85 1.61 -4.09 4.86
C PHE A 85 2.97 -3.76 5.44
N VAL A 86 3.04 -3.54 6.75
CA VAL A 86 4.25 -3.17 7.48
C VAL A 86 4.48 -4.19 8.58
N ALA A 87 5.53 -5.01 8.47
CA ALA A 87 5.94 -5.84 9.59
C ALA A 87 6.62 -4.98 10.65
N ASP A 88 6.02 -4.85 11.82
CA ASP A 88 6.58 -4.21 13.01
C ASP A 88 6.92 -5.30 14.03
N GLU A 89 8.20 -5.41 14.39
CA GLU A 89 8.71 -6.46 15.29
C GLU A 89 7.93 -6.55 16.62
N HIS A 90 7.39 -5.43 17.10
CA HIS A 90 6.67 -5.38 18.38
C HIS A 90 5.15 -5.48 18.26
N HIS A 91 4.59 -5.24 17.08
CA HIS A 91 3.13 -5.13 16.89
C HIS A 91 2.56 -6.10 15.86
N GLY A 92 3.41 -6.93 15.22
CA GLY A 92 3.00 -7.83 14.15
C GLY A 92 2.93 -7.12 12.79
N VAL A 93 2.14 -7.67 11.85
CA VAL A 93 1.97 -7.05 10.53
C VAL A 93 0.83 -6.03 10.61
N GLN A 94 1.18 -4.75 10.60
CA GLN A 94 0.24 -3.64 10.53
C GLN A 94 -0.20 -3.39 9.09
N ILE A 95 -1.48 -3.12 8.90
CA ILE A 95 -2.10 -2.89 7.59
C ILE A 95 -2.62 -1.47 7.56
N PHE A 96 -2.26 -0.74 6.52
CA PHE A 96 -2.76 0.61 6.26
C PHE A 96 -3.62 0.61 5.00
N ASP A 97 -4.73 1.33 5.06
CA ASP A 97 -5.57 1.67 3.91
C ASP A 97 -4.94 2.85 3.16
N LEU A 98 -4.87 2.72 1.83
CA LEU A 98 -4.28 3.68 0.90
C LEU A 98 -5.32 4.34 -0.02
N SER A 99 -6.59 4.47 0.41
CA SER A 99 -7.62 5.22 -0.33
C SER A 99 -7.18 6.67 -0.59
N ASP A 100 -6.43 7.25 0.35
CA ASP A 100 -5.56 8.40 0.11
C ASP A 100 -4.09 7.93 0.20
N PRO A 101 -3.38 7.78 -0.92
CA PRO A 101 -2.03 7.22 -0.92
C PRO A 101 -1.00 8.16 -0.27
N VAL A 102 -1.26 9.47 -0.22
CA VAL A 102 -0.34 10.40 0.47
C VAL A 102 -0.66 10.55 1.96
N ALA A 103 -1.80 10.04 2.42
CA ALA A 103 -2.21 10.02 3.82
C ALA A 103 -2.77 8.63 4.24
N PRO A 104 -1.91 7.59 4.32
CA PRO A 104 -2.32 6.27 4.75
C PRO A 104 -2.98 6.29 6.13
N SER A 105 -3.99 5.45 6.33
CA SER A 105 -4.68 5.30 7.60
C SER A 105 -4.58 3.87 8.11
N TYR A 106 -4.41 3.68 9.42
CA TYR A 106 -4.35 2.33 9.99
C TYR A 106 -5.69 1.61 9.79
N ALA A 107 -5.64 0.39 9.25
CA ALA A 107 -6.81 -0.44 8.99
C ALA A 107 -6.92 -1.60 9.97
N ALA A 108 -5.83 -2.35 10.17
CA ALA A 108 -5.83 -3.56 10.99
C ALA A 108 -4.41 -3.99 11.39
N THR A 109 -4.33 -4.98 12.28
CA THR A 109 -3.10 -5.70 12.60
C THR A 109 -3.35 -7.18 12.48
N TRP A 110 -2.47 -7.88 11.76
CA TRP A 110 -2.36 -9.32 11.81
C TRP A 110 -1.34 -9.72 12.88
N GLN A 111 -1.75 -10.63 13.76
CA GLN A 111 -0.96 -11.14 14.87
C GLN A 111 0.10 -12.16 14.39
N ILE A 112 0.90 -11.75 13.41
CA ILE A 112 1.99 -12.51 12.80
C ILE A 112 3.28 -11.82 13.20
N TYR A 113 4.10 -12.51 13.99
CA TYR A 113 5.31 -11.97 14.61
C TYR A 113 6.57 -12.59 14.02
N GLY A 114 7.72 -11.96 14.26
CA GLY A 114 9.03 -12.48 13.83
C GLY A 114 9.35 -12.28 12.34
N VAL A 115 8.44 -11.64 11.59
CA VAL A 115 8.61 -11.32 10.17
C VAL A 115 9.77 -10.35 9.99
N LYS A 116 10.69 -10.73 9.08
CA LYS A 116 11.86 -9.96 8.67
C LYS A 116 11.64 -9.24 7.35
N ASP A 117 10.84 -9.81 6.45
CA ASP A 117 10.49 -9.16 5.20
C ASP A 117 9.09 -9.58 4.73
N LEU A 118 8.48 -8.73 3.91
CA LEU A 118 7.19 -8.94 3.29
C LEU A 118 7.33 -8.70 1.79
N VAL A 119 6.91 -9.66 0.97
CA VAL A 119 6.81 -9.48 -0.48
C VAL A 119 5.48 -9.99 -0.98
N VAL A 120 4.93 -9.36 -2.01
CA VAL A 120 3.66 -9.77 -2.62
C VAL A 120 3.91 -10.18 -4.07
N SER A 121 3.25 -11.27 -4.49
CA SER A 121 3.07 -11.62 -5.90
C SER A 121 1.60 -11.90 -6.14
N ASP A 122 0.99 -11.24 -7.12
CA ASP A 122 -0.45 -11.31 -7.38
C ASP A 122 -1.28 -11.02 -6.11
N PHE A 123 -1.94 -12.04 -5.56
CA PHE A 123 -2.68 -11.96 -4.31
C PHE A 123 -2.02 -12.75 -3.17
N ASP A 124 -0.80 -13.24 -3.34
CA ASP A 124 -0.09 -13.96 -2.29
C ASP A 124 0.91 -13.03 -1.58
N LEU A 125 0.74 -12.85 -0.28
CA LEU A 125 1.74 -12.21 0.59
C LEU A 125 2.65 -13.29 1.18
N PHE A 126 3.95 -13.14 0.96
CA PHE A 126 4.98 -13.97 1.58
C PHE A 126 5.60 -13.21 2.75
N ALA A 127 5.46 -13.78 3.95
CA ALA A 127 6.13 -13.30 5.16
C ALA A 127 7.35 -14.16 5.44
N LEU A 128 8.53 -13.54 5.36
CA LEU A 128 9.80 -14.21 5.58
C LEU A 128 10.21 -14.04 7.04
N SER A 129 10.37 -15.16 7.73
CA SER A 129 10.89 -15.24 9.10
C SER A 129 12.21 -16.01 9.08
N PRO A 130 13.04 -15.99 10.15
CA PRO A 130 14.35 -16.65 10.13
C PRO A 130 14.34 -18.15 9.78
N ASN A 131 13.22 -18.84 10.06
CA ASN A 131 13.12 -20.29 9.91
C ASN A 131 12.04 -20.75 8.93
N GLU A 132 11.24 -19.84 8.37
CA GLU A 132 10.09 -20.19 7.53
C GLU A 132 9.69 -19.06 6.59
N VAL A 133 8.98 -19.43 5.53
CA VAL A 133 8.22 -18.50 4.68
C VAL A 133 6.76 -18.90 4.79
N GLN A 134 5.93 -17.98 5.24
CA GLN A 134 4.48 -18.17 5.31
C GLN A 134 3.82 -17.44 4.14
N THR A 135 2.85 -18.06 3.50
CA THR A 135 2.07 -17.46 2.41
C THR A 135 0.64 -17.19 2.88
N PHE A 136 0.13 -16.00 2.57
CA PHE A 136 -1.23 -15.57 2.92
C PHE A 136 -1.97 -15.14 1.65
N ASP A 137 -3.16 -15.72 1.43
CA ASP A 137 -4.06 -15.33 0.34
C ASP A 137 -4.74 -13.98 0.67
N LEU A 138 -4.43 -12.97 -0.12
CA LEU A 138 -4.97 -11.62 -0.04
C LEU A 138 -6.22 -11.43 -0.89
N ALA A 139 -6.58 -12.37 -1.78
CA ALA A 139 -7.72 -12.21 -2.69
C ALA A 139 -9.02 -11.83 -1.97
N PRO A 140 -9.36 -12.40 -0.79
CA PRO A 140 -10.55 -12.01 -0.03
C PRO A 140 -10.61 -10.53 0.35
N LEU A 141 -9.46 -9.85 0.49
CA LEU A 141 -9.42 -8.41 0.80
C LEU A 141 -9.89 -7.55 -0.38
N TYR A 142 -9.92 -8.09 -1.60
CA TYR A 142 -10.23 -7.38 -2.85
C TYR A 142 -11.50 -7.89 -3.56
N GLN A 143 -12.24 -8.82 -2.94
CA GLN A 143 -13.44 -9.40 -3.55
C GLN A 143 -14.63 -8.42 -3.66
N ARG A 144 -14.66 -7.32 -2.88
CA ARG A 144 -15.75 -6.32 -2.94
C ARG A 144 -15.83 -5.57 -4.28
N ASP A 145 -14.73 -5.41 -5.00
CA ASP A 145 -14.72 -4.65 -6.26
C ASP A 145 -15.17 -5.51 -7.46
N ILE A 146 -14.96 -6.82 -7.39
CA ILE A 146 -15.34 -7.77 -8.44
C ILE A 146 -16.85 -8.05 -8.39
N ASP A 147 -17.41 -8.24 -7.19
CA ASP A 147 -18.84 -8.48 -7.04
C ASP A 147 -19.68 -7.26 -7.43
N LEU A 148 -19.21 -6.03 -7.14
CA LEU A 148 -19.91 -4.81 -7.56
C LEU A 148 -19.85 -4.58 -9.07
N GLN A 149 -18.73 -4.87 -9.75
CA GLN A 149 -18.63 -4.82 -11.21
C GLN A 149 -19.53 -5.88 -11.88
N LYS A 150 -19.57 -7.09 -11.30
CA LYS A 150 -20.42 -8.18 -11.78
C LYS A 150 -21.91 -7.87 -11.59
N VAL A 151 -22.32 -7.43 -10.40
CA VAL A 151 -23.69 -6.96 -10.12
C VAL A 151 -24.05 -5.75 -10.99
N ALA A 152 -23.16 -4.78 -11.18
CA ALA A 152 -23.41 -3.64 -12.06
C ALA A 152 -23.57 -4.04 -13.54
N SER A 153 -22.83 -5.04 -14.02
CA SER A 153 -22.98 -5.59 -15.38
C SER A 153 -24.27 -6.41 -15.56
N GLU A 154 -24.66 -7.19 -14.55
CA GLU A 154 -25.88 -8.01 -14.55
C GLU A 154 -27.13 -7.13 -14.42
N THR A 155 -27.07 -6.04 -13.65
CA THR A 155 -28.19 -5.08 -13.50
C THR A 155 -28.36 -4.21 -14.74
N ARG A 156 -27.29 -3.94 -15.51
CA ARG A 156 -27.37 -3.23 -16.81
C ARG A 156 -28.06 -4.07 -17.89
N GLY A 157 -28.14 -5.39 -17.73
CA GLY A 157 -28.85 -6.31 -18.62
C GLY A 157 -30.32 -6.58 -18.26
N HIS A 158 -30.80 -6.10 -17.11
CA HIS A 158 -32.13 -6.47 -16.58
C HIS A 158 -33.01 -5.28 -16.15
N LEU A 159 -32.92 -4.15 -16.84
CA LEU A 159 -33.90 -3.06 -16.72
C LEU A 159 -34.79 -3.02 -17.98
N THR A 160 -35.79 -3.89 -18.03
CA THR A 160 -37.00 -3.57 -18.78
C THR A 160 -37.73 -2.50 -17.99
N VAL A 161 -37.64 -1.25 -18.41
CA VAL A 161 -38.46 -0.16 -17.89
C VAL A 161 -39.92 -0.49 -18.23
N VAL A 162 -40.64 -1.12 -17.31
CA VAL A 162 -42.09 -1.18 -17.38
C VAL A 162 -42.60 0.18 -16.92
N ARG A 163 -42.87 1.06 -17.89
CA ARG A 163 -43.68 2.26 -17.64
C ARG A 163 -45.09 1.80 -17.27
N ALA A 164 -45.39 1.76 -15.97
CA ALA A 164 -46.78 1.75 -15.52
C ALA A 164 -47.29 3.20 -15.53
N SER A 165 -48.16 3.48 -16.50
CA SER A 165 -48.93 4.71 -16.64
C SER A 165 -49.85 4.93 -15.44
N ASN A 166 -49.76 6.08 -14.79
CA ASN A 166 -50.75 6.53 -13.80
C ASN A 166 -52.09 6.77 -14.51
N HIS A 167 -53.07 5.92 -14.24
CA HIS A 167 -54.47 6.28 -14.42
C HIS A 167 -55.09 6.64 -13.07
N ARG A 168 -55.37 7.94 -12.93
CA ARG A 168 -56.32 8.52 -11.99
C ARG A 168 -57.71 7.96 -12.30
N VAL A 169 -58.45 7.50 -11.29
CA VAL A 169 -59.90 7.70 -11.25
C VAL A 169 -60.30 8.00 -9.81
N GLU A 170 -61.00 9.13 -9.66
CA GLU A 170 -61.71 9.60 -8.47
C GLU A 170 -62.91 8.72 -8.15
N ARG A 171 -63.11 8.36 -6.88
CA ARG A 171 -64.25 8.76 -6.01
C ARG A 171 -64.21 7.97 -4.71
#